data_AF-A0AAV5YXT3-F1
#
_entry.id   AF-A0AAV5YXT3-F1
#
_cell.length_a   1.000
_cell.length_b   1.000
_cell.length_c   1.000
_cell.angle_alpha   90.00
_cell.angle_beta   90.00
_cell.angle_gamma   90.00
#
_symmetry.space_group_name_H-M   'P 1'
#
loop_
_entity.id
_entity.type
_entity.pdbx_description
1 polymer ?
#
loop_
_entity_poly.entity_id
_entity_poly.type
_entity_poly.pdbx_seq_one_letter_code
_entity_poly.pdbx_strand_id
1 'polypeptide(L)' 'MDDLLAAALGQITVLDEAGTAVPLGSFWAKRPVVLAFVRHFG' A
#
# COMPACT_ATOMS: atom_id res chain seq x y z
N MET A 1 6.70 -8.47 14.83
CA MET A 1 5.69 -9.17 13.99
C MET A 1 5.14 -8.21 12.95
N ASP A 2 4.75 -7.01 13.36
CA ASP A 2 4.17 -5.97 12.48
C ASP A 2 5.10 -5.53 11.34
N ASP A 3 6.41 -5.41 11.60
CA ASP A 3 7.40 -5.03 10.56
C ASP A 3 7.52 -6.06 9.42
N LEU A 4 7.33 -7.36 9.70
CA LEU A 4 7.40 -8.39 8.67
C LEU A 4 6.19 -8.31 7.73
N LEU A 5 5.01 -8.01 8.28
CA LEU A 5 3.80 -7.82 7.48
C LEU A 5 3.91 -6.54 6.64
N ALA A 6 4.37 -5.44 7.23
CA ALA A 6 4.60 -4.19 6.49
C ALA A 6 5.62 -4.38 5.36
N ALA A 7 6.71 -5.11 5.60
CA ALA A 7 7.71 -5.41 4.59
C ALA A 7 7.12 -6.26 3.45
N ALA A 8 6.33 -7.30 3.77
CA ALA A 8 5.69 -8.15 2.77
C ALA A 8 4.66 -7.39 1.92
N LEU A 9 3.80 -6.58 2.56
CA LEU A 9 2.83 -5.73 1.87
C LEU A 9 3.52 -4.68 0.99
N GLY A 10 4.66 -4.14 1.46
CA GLY A 10 5.39 -3.10 0.76
C GLY A 10 5.92 -3.51 -0.61
N GLN A 11 6.10 -4.81 -0.85
CA GLN A 11 6.58 -5.38 -2.12
C GLN A 11 5.49 -5.52 -3.18
N ILE A 12 4.21 -5.37 -2.81
CA ILE A 12 3.08 -5.48 -3.75
C ILE A 12 3.07 -4.26 -4.67
N THR A 13 2.99 -4.47 -5.98
CA THR A 13 2.77 -3.38 -6.94
C THR A 13 1.29 -3.01 -6.99
N VAL A 14 0.99 -1.73 -6.86
CA VAL A 14 -0.36 -1.14 -6.93
C VAL A 14 -0.38 0.03 -7.90
N LEU A 15 -1.58 0.54 -8.22
CA LEU A 15 -1.73 1.79 -8.95
C LEU A 15 -1.89 2.96 -7.95
N ASP A 16 -1.23 4.08 -8.23
CA ASP A 16 -1.49 5.35 -7.55
C ASP A 16 -2.70 6.09 -8.15
N GLU A 17 -2.99 7.28 -7.61
CA GLU A 17 -4.09 8.15 -8.05
C GLU A 17 -3.97 8.62 -9.51
N ALA A 18 -2.75 8.60 -10.07
CA ALA A 18 -2.48 8.92 -11.47
C ALA A 18 -2.50 7.68 -12.38
N GLY A 19 -2.76 6.48 -11.84
CA GLY A 19 -2.71 5.22 -12.57
C GLY A 19 -1.30 4.69 -12.80
N THR A 20 -0.28 5.23 -12.11
CA THR A 20 1.11 4.78 -12.21
C THR A 20 1.32 3.55 -11.34
N ALA A 21 2.01 2.55 -11.88
CA ALA A 21 2.41 1.36 -11.11
C ALA A 21 3.54 1.70 -10.13
N VAL A 22 3.30 1.51 -8.83
CA VAL A 22 4.26 1.79 -7.75
C VAL A 22 4.25 0.67 -6.70
N PRO A 23 5.36 0.42 -5.97
CA PRO A 23 5.34 -0.44 -4.80
C PRO A 23 4.45 0.18 -3.71
N LEU A 24 3.59 -0.62 -3.10
CA LEU A 24 2.68 -0.20 -2.02
C LEU A 24 3.46 0.41 -0.86
N GLY A 25 4.69 -0.05 -0.60
CA GLY A 25 5.55 0.48 0.46
C GLY A 25 5.98 1.94 0.30
N SER A 26 5.88 2.50 -0.90
CA SER A 26 6.22 3.90 -1.16
C SER A 26 5.34 4.88 -0.36
N PHE A 27 4.10 4.50 -0.01
CA PHE A 27 3.16 5.37 0.68
C PHE A 27 3.51 5.65 2.15
N TRP A 28 4.27 4.76 2.81
CA TRP A 28 4.71 4.95 4.20
C TRP A 28 6.20 5.21 4.37
N ALA A 29 6.93 5.44 3.29
CA ALA A 29 8.36 5.78 3.36
C ALA A 29 8.64 7.09 4.11
N LYS A 30 7.69 8.02 4.12
CA LYS A 30 7.84 9.36 4.72
C LYS A 30 7.01 9.57 5.99
N ARG A 31 5.93 8.81 6.17
CA ARG A 31 4.99 8.97 7.27
C ARG A 31 4.24 7.67 7.54
N PRO A 32 3.78 7.40 8.77
CA PRO A 32 2.86 6.30 9.04
C PRO A 32 1.59 6.41 8.20
N VAL A 33 1.01 5.28 7.82
CA VAL A 33 -0.25 5.23 7.05
C VAL A 33 -1.17 4.15 7.59
N VAL A 34 -2.46 4.30 7.27
CA VAL A 34 -3.48 3.28 7.50
C VAL A 34 -3.96 2.79 6.14
N LEU A 35 -3.98 1.47 5.93
CA LEU A 35 -4.56 0.85 4.75
C LEU A 35 -6.02 0.53 5.00
N ALA A 36 -6.91 1.06 4.16
CA ALA A 36 -8.35 0.78 4.21
C ALA A 36 -8.75 -0.06 2.99
N PHE A 37 -9.18 -1.30 3.23
CA PHE A 37 -9.72 -2.17 2.18
C PHE A 37 -11.22 -1.95 2.06
N VAL A 38 -11.63 -1.30 0.98
CA VAL A 38 -13.03 -1.06 0.66
C VAL A 38 -13.47 -2.00 -0.44
N ARG A 39 -14.62 -2.66 -0.24
CA ARG A 39 -15.26 -3.45 -1.29
C ARG A 39 -16.30 -2.60 -1.98
N HIS A 40 -16.18 -2.44 -3.29
CA HIS A 40 -17.19 -1.81 -4.11
C HIS A 40 -18.20 -2.88 -4.58
N PHE A 41 -19.50 -2.64 -4.40
CA PHE A 41 -20.61 -3.52 -4.85
C PHE A 41 -21.39 -2.91 -6.02
N GLY A 42 -20.72 -2.13 -6.87
CA GLY A 42 -21.29 -1.60 -8.11
C GLY A 42 -21.08 -2.54 -9.28
#